data_AF-A0A7L5DIM3-F1
#
_entry.id   AF-A0A7L5DIM3-F1
#
_cell.length_a   1.000
_cell.length_b   1.000
_cell.length_c   1.000
_cell.angle_alpha   90.00
_cell.angle_beta   90.00
_cell.angle_gamma   90.00
#
_symmetry.space_group_name_H-M   'P 1'
#
loop_
_entity.id
_entity.type
_entity.pdbx_description
1 polymer ?
#
loop_
_entity_poly.entity_id
_entity_poly.type
_entity_poly.pdbx_seq_one_letter_code
_entity_poly.pdbx_strand_id
1 'polypeptide(L)' 'MNTNEIASPRFTPGSVPVAEQVKIYYSADINAAGGIDAFMKQIGSDQPKSLPALTFSVEEWDQMLDFIH' A
#
# COMPACT_ATOMS: atom_id res chain seq x y z
N MET A 1 -8.95 -8.92 30.57
CA MET A 1 -8.29 -9.48 29.36
C MET A 1 -9.15 -9.03 28.18
N ASN A 2 -8.62 -8.17 27.30
CA ASN A 2 -9.38 -7.57 26.21
C ASN A 2 -8.68 -7.96 24.90
N THR A 3 -9.31 -8.83 24.12
CA THR A 3 -8.80 -9.32 22.83
C THR A 3 -9.16 -8.31 21.75
N ASN A 4 -8.16 -7.55 21.29
CA ASN A 4 -8.28 -6.74 20.09
C ASN A 4 -8.42 -7.69 18.89
N GLU A 5 -9.64 -7.80 18.35
CA GLU A 5 -9.88 -8.42 17.06
C GLU A 5 -9.25 -7.55 15.97
N ILE A 6 -8.19 -8.07 15.36
CA ILE A 6 -7.53 -7.45 14.21
C ILE A 6 -8.44 -7.71 13.02
N ALA A 7 -9.18 -6.70 12.58
CA ALA A 7 -10.02 -6.78 11.39
C ALA A 7 -9.12 -7.05 10.16
N SER A 8 -9.10 -8.29 9.68
CA SER A 8 -8.40 -8.65 8.45
C SER A 8 -9.05 -7.92 7.27
N PRO A 9 -8.27 -7.27 6.38
CA PRO A 9 -8.81 -6.60 5.22
C PRO A 9 -9.52 -7.63 4.31
N ARG A 10 -10.83 -7.46 4.14
CA ARG A 10 -11.64 -8.25 3.19
C ARG A 10 -11.20 -7.91 1.77
N PHE A 11 -10.30 -8.70 1.19
CA PHE A 11 -10.04 -8.65 -0.25
C PHE A 11 -11.19 -9.35 -0.99
N THR A 12 -11.93 -8.62 -1.84
CA THR A 12 -12.92 -9.20 -2.74
C THR A 12 -12.22 -10.04 -3.82
N PRO A 13 -12.55 -11.33 -4.00
CA PRO A 13 -11.99 -12.12 -5.10
C PRO A 13 -12.32 -11.48 -6.45
N GLY A 14 -11.30 -11.17 -7.25
CA GLY A 14 -11.45 -10.58 -8.60
C GLY A 14 -11.24 -9.06 -8.69
N SER A 15 -11.09 -8.33 -7.58
CA SER A 15 -10.67 -6.93 -7.63
C SER A 15 -9.15 -6.85 -7.83
N VAL A 16 -8.71 -6.57 -9.05
CA VAL A 16 -7.34 -6.08 -9.30
C VAL A 16 -7.19 -4.78 -8.51
N PRO A 17 -6.15 -4.62 -7.67
CA PRO A 17 -5.87 -3.33 -7.06
C PRO A 17 -5.68 -2.33 -8.20
N VAL A 18 -6.62 -1.40 -8.34
CA VAL A 18 -6.45 -0.27 -9.24
C VAL A 18 -5.30 0.53 -8.65
N ALA A 19 -4.12 0.38 -9.23
CA ALA A 19 -2.97 1.19 -8.84
C ALA A 19 -3.39 2.65 -8.95
N GLU A 20 -3.36 3.39 -7.85
CA GLU A 20 -3.57 4.84 -7.88
C GLU A 20 -2.62 5.44 -8.92
N GLN A 21 -3.15 6.27 -9.82
CA GLN A 21 -2.36 6.88 -10.87
C GLN A 21 -1.22 7.71 -10.27
N VAL A 22 -0.03 7.63 -10.86
CA VAL A 22 1.13 8.39 -10.42
C VAL A 22 0.80 9.88 -10.49
N LYS A 23 0.78 10.56 -9.33
CA LYS A 23 0.61 12.01 -9.26
C LYS A 23 1.95 12.69 -9.52
N ILE A 24 1.97 13.59 -10.49
CA ILE A 24 3.14 14.39 -10.86
C ILE A 24 2.96 15.79 -10.26
N TYR A 25 3.98 16.28 -9.57
CA TYR A 25 3.98 17.57 -8.91
C TYR A 25 5.03 18.50 -9.50
N TYR A 26 4.70 19.77 -9.66
CA TYR A 26 5.57 20.79 -10.22
C TYR A 26 6.04 21.78 -9.17
N SER A 27 7.08 22.56 -9.49
CA SER A 27 7.60 23.60 -8.60
C SER A 27 6.58 24.68 -8.25
N ALA A 28 5.61 24.93 -9.15
CA ALA A 28 4.50 25.84 -8.90
C ALA A 28 3.62 25.40 -7.71
N ASP A 29 3.41 24.09 -7.55
CA ASP A 29 2.58 23.53 -6.47
C ASP A 29 3.26 23.69 -5.11
N ILE A 30 4.59 23.54 -5.07
CA ILE A 30 5.41 23.75 -3.87
C ILE A 30 5.35 25.21 -3.43
N ASN A 31 5.42 26.14 -4.39
CA ASN A 31 5.34 27.57 -4.11
C ASN A 31 3.93 27.98 -3.66
N ALA A 32 2.88 27.42 -4.28
CA ALA A 32 1.49 27.65 -3.88
C ALA A 32 1.19 27.13 -2.46
N ALA A 33 1.83 26.05 -2.05
CA ALA A 33 1.73 25.50 -0.70
C ALA A 33 2.49 26.31 0.36
N GLY A 34 3.32 27.29 -0.04
CA GLY A 34 4.10 28.12 0.88
C GLY A 34 5.44 27.50 1.30
N GLY A 35 5.97 26.55 0.52
CA GLY A 35 7.27 25.92 0.75
C GLY A 35 7.19 24.39 0.81
N ILE A 36 8.36 23.74 0.80
CA ILE A 36 8.47 22.28 0.69
C ILE A 36 7.85 21.55 1.90
N ASP A 37 8.01 22.07 3.11
CA ASP A 37 7.48 21.43 4.32
C ASP A 37 5.94 21.43 4.35
N ALA A 38 5.34 22.56 3.94
CA ALA A 38 3.90 22.69 3.83
C ALA A 38 3.33 21.80 2.71
N PHE A 39 4.04 21.75 1.58
CA PHE A 39 3.70 20.86 0.46
C PHE A 39 3.74 19.38 0.87
N MET A 40 4.81 18.93 1.53
CA MET A 40 4.96 17.54 2.00
C MET A 40 3.88 17.14 3.00
N LYS A 41 3.43 18.07 3.85
CA LYS A 41 2.30 17.86 4.76
C LYS A 41 0.97 17.73 4.00
N GLN A 42 0.80 18.48 2.91
CA GLN A 42 -0.41 18.44 2.07
C GLN A 42 -0.51 17.14 1.26
N ILE A 43 0.61 16.64 0.73
CA ILE A 43 0.65 15.39 -0.07
C ILE A 43 0.88 14.13 0.79
N GLY A 44 0.85 14.24 2.12
CA GLY A 44 1.19 13.14 3.04
C GLY A 44 0.37 11.86 2.86
N SER A 45 -0.82 11.94 2.28
CA SER A 45 -1.67 10.78 1.93
C SER A 45 -1.22 10.04 0.66
N ASP A 46 -0.42 10.69 -0.19
CA ASP A 46 0.15 10.11 -1.42
C ASP A 46 1.52 9.47 -1.17
N GLN A 47 1.93 9.36 0.09
CA GLN A 47 3.13 8.60 0.41
C GLN A 47 2.91 7.11 0.11
N PRO A 48 3.91 6.44 -0.47
CA PRO A 48 3.82 5.02 -0.75
C PRO A 48 3.54 4.28 0.55
N LYS A 49 2.38 3.61 0.62
CA LYS A 49 2.05 2.73 1.73
C LYS A 49 2.99 1.53 1.65
N SER A 50 3.64 1.21 2.77
CA SER A 50 4.38 -0.04 2.88
C SER A 50 3.42 -1.19 2.62
N LEU A 51 3.77 -2.03 1.63
CA LEU A 51 3.03 -3.26 1.41
C LEU A 51 3.15 -4.14 2.67
N PRO A 52 2.09 -4.88 3.04
CA PRO A 52 2.19 -5.83 4.13
C PRO A 52 3.30 -6.84 3.82
N ALA A 53 4.09 -7.20 4.84
CA ALA A 53 5.09 -8.25 4.69
C ALA A 53 4.36 -9.56 4.35
N LEU A 54 4.60 -10.09 3.16
CA LEU A 54 4.13 -11.41 2.77
C LEU A 54 5.06 -12.45 3.39
N THR A 55 4.53 -13.19 4.35
CA THR A 55 5.21 -14.36 4.94
C THR A 55 4.39 -15.58 4.61
N PHE A 56 5.01 -16.54 3.92
CA PHE A 56 4.40 -17.83 3.62
C PHE A 56 5.04 -18.90 4.49
N SER A 57 4.27 -19.91 4.90
CA SER A 57 4.82 -21.11 5.51
C SER A 57 5.56 -21.97 4.47
N VAL A 58 6.35 -22.95 4.93
CA VAL A 58 7.04 -23.88 4.04
C VAL A 58 6.01 -24.69 3.24
N GLU A 59 4.91 -25.10 3.87
CA GLU A 59 3.83 -25.84 3.21
C GLU A 59 3.12 -25.02 2.13
N GLU A 60 2.94 -23.71 2.35
CA GLU A 60 2.35 -22.80 1.35
C GLU A 60 3.28 -22.59 0.15
N TRP A 61 4.60 -22.59 0.38
CA TRP A 61 5.60 -22.56 -0.69
C TRP A 61 5.58 -23.84 -1.53
N ASP A 62 5.54 -25.00 -0.87
CA ASP A 62 5.50 -26.30 -1.55
C ASP A 62 4.25 -26.43 -2.43
N GLN A 63 3.08 -25.99 -1.95
CA GLN A 63 1.84 -25.97 -2.74
C GLN A 63 1.93 -25.06 -3.98
N MET A 64 2.64 -23.93 -3.88
CA MET A 64 2.86 -23.03 -5.03
C MET A 64 3.77 -23.67 -6.08
N LEU A 65 4.79 -24.41 -5.66
CA LEU A 65 5.76 -25.04 -6.55
C LEU A 65 5.21 -26.33 -7.19
N ASP A 66 4.33 -27.05 -6.50
CA ASP A 66 3.66 -28.24 -7.03
C ASP A 66 2.76 -27.94 -8.23
N PHE A 67 2.26 -26.71 -8.38
CA PHE A 67 1.46 -26.31 -9.56
C PHE A 67 2.30 -26.18 -10.85
N ILE A 68 3.63 -26.22 -10.76
CA ILE A 68 4.55 -26.04 -11.89
C ILE A 68 4.97 -27.39 -12.53
N HIS A 69 4.59 -28.53 -11.94
CA HIS A 69 4.81 -29.88 -12.47
C HIS A 69 3.56 -30.47 -13.12
#